data_AF-A0A7K9P378-F1
#
_entry.id   AF-A0A7K9P378-F1
#
_cell.length_a   1.000
_cell.length_b   1.000
_cell.length_c   1.000
_cell.angle_alpha   90.00
_cell.angle_beta   90.00
_cell.angle_gamma   90.00
#
_symmetry.space_group_name_H-M   'P 1'
#
loop_
_entity.id
_entity.type
_entity.pdbx_description
1 polymer ?
#
loop_
_entity_poly.entity_id
_entity_poly.type
_entity_poly.pdbx_seq_one_letter_code
_entity_poly.pdbx_strand_id
1 'polypeptide(L)'
;RNHFVKVHLRPLSSEEIQTIHQKKFVPMASRLRFIPKPNGLRPVVKVCDVVEPRALSRESREKKMNHYNTQLKNLFSVLSYERTVNTRVLGSSVFGKDDIYEKWKQFVTKVLRSGGEIPHFYCVKADVSRAYESIPHNKLVEVISRVLKPEKRTVYCIRRYAVIMITPSGKAKRVYRRHVSTFKDFMPDMKQFVSHLQENSSLQNAIVVEQ
;
A
#
# COMPACT_ATOMS: atom_id res chain seq x y z
N ARG A 1 -17.41 17.00 -23.84
CA ARG A 1 -16.60 15.88 -24.41
C ARG A 1 -15.11 15.95 -24.05
N ASN A 2 -14.52 17.12 -23.75
CA ASN A 2 -13.09 17.25 -23.43
C ASN A 2 -12.60 16.50 -22.17
N HIS A 3 -13.49 16.10 -21.27
CA HIS A 3 -13.11 15.31 -20.09
C HIS A 3 -12.65 13.87 -20.42
N PHE A 4 -13.10 13.27 -21.52
CA PHE A 4 -12.67 11.91 -21.89
C PHE A 4 -11.23 11.88 -22.41
N VAL A 5 -10.81 12.93 -23.13
CA VAL A 5 -9.44 13.11 -23.63
C VAL A 5 -8.46 13.25 -22.46
N LYS A 6 -8.84 13.98 -21.41
CA LYS A 6 -8.01 14.17 -20.20
C LYS A 6 -7.72 12.87 -19.44
N VAL A 7 -8.61 11.89 -19.57
CA VAL A 7 -8.59 10.60 -18.83
C VAL A 7 -8.22 9.42 -19.76
N HIS A 8 -7.84 9.68 -21.02
CA HIS A 8 -7.51 8.64 -22.02
C HIS A 8 -8.58 7.55 -22.17
N LEU A 9 -9.86 7.90 -21.99
CA LEU A 9 -10.97 6.96 -22.12
C LEU A 9 -11.46 6.94 -23.56
N ARG A 10 -11.53 5.74 -24.16
CA ARG A 10 -12.16 5.51 -25.46
C ARG A 10 -13.42 4.66 -25.32
N PRO A 11 -14.50 4.95 -26.06
CA PRO A 11 -15.61 4.03 -26.17
C PRO A 11 -15.13 2.72 -26.82
N LEU A 12 -15.64 1.59 -26.34
CA LEU A 12 -15.44 0.29 -26.97
C LEU A 12 -16.59 0.02 -27.95
N SER A 13 -16.27 -0.57 -29.10
CA SER A 13 -17.27 -1.04 -30.07
C SER A 13 -17.97 -2.32 -29.57
N SER A 14 -19.16 -2.60 -30.11
CA SER A 14 -19.91 -3.83 -29.79
C SER A 14 -19.11 -5.11 -30.11
N GLU A 15 -18.31 -5.09 -31.18
CA GLU A 15 -17.44 -6.18 -31.62
C GLU A 15 -16.28 -6.42 -30.64
N GLU A 16 -15.65 -5.35 -30.16
CA GLU A 16 -14.60 -5.43 -29.14
C GLU A 16 -15.17 -5.99 -27.83
N ILE A 17 -16.38 -5.56 -27.43
CA ILE A 17 -17.06 -6.06 -26.23
C ILE A 17 -17.34 -7.56 -26.37
N GLN A 18 -17.86 -8.02 -27.50
CA GLN A 18 -18.10 -9.45 -27.75
C GLN A 18 -16.79 -10.26 -27.74
N THR A 19 -15.74 -9.76 -28.37
CA THR A 19 -14.41 -10.38 -28.37
C THR A 19 -13.85 -10.50 -26.95
N ILE A 20 -14.06 -9.47 -26.13
CA ILE A 20 -13.68 -9.44 -24.72
C ILE A 20 -14.47 -10.49 -23.91
N HIS A 21 -15.77 -10.64 -24.17
CA HIS A 21 -16.60 -11.66 -23.51
C HIS A 21 -16.24 -13.10 -23.90
N GLN A 22 -15.73 -13.32 -25.12
CA GLN A 22 -15.27 -14.63 -25.59
C GLN A 22 -13.92 -15.05 -25.01
N LYS A 23 -13.12 -14.11 -24.48
CA LYS A 23 -11.86 -14.42 -23.81
C LYS A 23 -12.13 -15.07 -22.46
N LYS A 24 -11.42 -16.18 -22.17
CA LYS A 24 -11.44 -16.89 -20.88
C LYS A 24 -11.10 -15.98 -19.68
N PHE A 25 -10.40 -14.88 -19.94
CA PHE A 25 -10.15 -13.80 -19.00
C PHE A 25 -10.94 -12.55 -19.42
N VAL A 26 -12.14 -12.40 -18.86
CA VAL A 26 -12.88 -11.16 -19.01
C VAL A 26 -12.21 -10.08 -18.12
N PRO A 27 -11.87 -8.91 -18.66
CA PRO A 27 -11.33 -7.77 -17.92
C PRO A 27 -12.31 -7.35 -16.85
N MET A 28 -11.81 -7.04 -15.65
CA MET A 28 -12.65 -6.45 -14.62
C MET A 28 -13.17 -5.09 -15.09
N ALA A 29 -14.45 -5.03 -15.44
CA ALA A 29 -15.15 -3.76 -15.60
C ALA A 29 -15.41 -3.15 -14.21
N SER A 30 -15.50 -1.83 -14.12
CA SER A 30 -15.82 -1.14 -12.87
C SER A 30 -16.55 0.16 -13.16
N ARG A 31 -17.48 0.54 -12.28
CA ARG A 31 -18.26 1.76 -12.45
C ARG A 31 -17.38 2.99 -12.20
N LEU A 32 -17.33 3.87 -13.20
CA LEU A 32 -16.70 5.18 -13.12
C LEU A 32 -17.62 6.18 -12.40
N ARG A 33 -17.08 6.92 -11.44
CA ARG A 33 -17.74 8.02 -10.73
C ARG A 33 -16.92 9.30 -10.90
N PHE A 34 -17.58 10.42 -11.07
CA PHE A 34 -16.94 11.74 -11.10
C PHE A 34 -17.17 12.48 -9.78
N ILE A 35 -16.10 13.03 -9.22
CA ILE A 35 -16.14 13.89 -8.04
C ILE A 35 -15.89 15.33 -8.47
N PRO A 36 -16.78 16.30 -8.15
CA PRO A 36 -16.54 17.71 -8.44
C PRO A 36 -15.28 18.25 -7.78
N LYS A 37 -14.54 19.08 -8.52
CA LYS A 37 -13.35 19.84 -8.09
C LYS A 37 -13.43 21.27 -8.64
N PRO A 38 -12.72 22.25 -8.03
CA PRO A 38 -12.79 23.65 -8.46
C PRO A 38 -12.57 23.86 -9.97
N ASN A 39 -11.63 23.11 -10.55
CA ASN A 39 -11.24 23.24 -11.96
C ASN A 39 -11.66 22.03 -12.83
N GLY A 40 -12.71 21.28 -12.42
CA GLY A 40 -13.27 20.19 -13.22
C GLY A 40 -13.72 18.97 -12.42
N LEU A 41 -13.66 17.79 -13.05
CA LEU A 41 -14.11 16.53 -12.45
C LEU A 41 -12.91 15.61 -12.19
N ARG A 42 -12.88 14.98 -11.01
CA ARG A 42 -11.94 13.89 -10.71
C ARG A 42 -12.62 12.54 -10.98
N PRO A 43 -12.17 11.77 -11.99
CA PRO A 43 -12.63 10.41 -12.17
C PRO A 43 -12.11 9.53 -11.03
N VAL A 44 -13.00 8.70 -10.48
CA VAL A 44 -12.68 7.68 -9.47
C VAL A 44 -13.43 6.42 -9.84
N VAL A 45 -12.75 5.28 -9.76
CA VAL A 45 -13.33 3.97 -10.04
C VAL A 45 -13.48 3.23 -8.72
N LYS A 46 -14.67 2.67 -8.48
CA LYS A 46 -14.86 1.69 -7.40
C LYS A 46 -14.59 0.31 -7.97
N VAL A 47 -13.47 -0.29 -7.58
CA VAL A 47 -13.10 -1.67 -7.95
C VAL A 47 -14.02 -2.63 -7.21
N CYS A 48 -15.27 -2.78 -7.67
CA CYS A 48 -16.23 -3.72 -7.05
C CYS A 48 -17.39 -4.15 -7.96
N ASP A 49 -17.74 -3.42 -9.02
CA ASP A 49 -18.83 -3.85 -9.91
C ASP A 49 -18.26 -4.35 -11.21
N VAL A 50 -17.90 -5.63 -11.24
CA VAL A 50 -17.67 -6.33 -12.51
C VAL A 50 -18.99 -6.30 -13.27
N VAL A 51 -19.03 -5.47 -14.30
CA VAL A 51 -20.10 -5.45 -15.32
C VAL A 51 -19.86 -6.64 -16.24
N GLU A 52 -19.94 -7.86 -15.68
CA GLU A 52 -19.94 -9.10 -16.43
C GLU A 52 -21.33 -9.73 -16.43
N PRO A 53 -21.66 -10.51 -17.47
CA PRO A 53 -22.97 -11.14 -17.61
C PRO A 53 -23.29 -11.96 -16.35
N ARG A 54 -24.58 -12.14 -16.08
CA ARG A 54 -25.16 -12.85 -14.92
C ARG A 54 -24.71 -14.32 -14.76
N ALA A 55 -23.74 -14.79 -15.55
CA ALA A 55 -23.27 -16.17 -15.65
C ALA A 55 -22.31 -16.60 -14.52
N LEU A 56 -21.65 -15.67 -13.80
CA LEU A 56 -20.81 -16.01 -12.64
C LEU A 56 -21.54 -15.71 -11.33
N SER A 57 -21.63 -16.71 -10.44
CA SER A 57 -22.27 -16.57 -9.12
C SER A 57 -21.61 -15.46 -8.31
N ARG A 58 -22.39 -14.72 -7.52
CA ARG A 58 -21.90 -13.59 -6.70
C ARG A 58 -20.71 -13.99 -5.81
N GLU A 59 -20.74 -15.21 -5.30
CA GLU A 59 -19.69 -15.78 -4.45
C GLU A 59 -18.35 -16.00 -5.19
N SER A 60 -18.40 -16.50 -6.43
CA SER A 60 -17.18 -16.67 -7.25
C SER A 60 -16.48 -15.34 -7.55
N ARG A 61 -17.26 -14.25 -7.71
CA ARG A 61 -16.77 -12.89 -7.95
C ARG A 61 -16.05 -12.33 -6.72
N GLU A 62 -16.66 -12.47 -5.54
CA GLU A 62 -16.07 -12.02 -4.28
C GLU A 62 -14.77 -12.76 -3.97
N LYS A 63 -14.72 -14.08 -4.22
CA LYS A 63 -13.49 -14.89 -4.08
C LYS A 63 -12.36 -14.37 -4.97
N LYS A 64 -12.65 -14.05 -6.25
CA LYS A 64 -11.64 -13.52 -7.19
C LYS A 64 -11.12 -12.14 -6.76
N MET A 65 -12.00 -11.24 -6.32
CA MET A 65 -11.60 -9.92 -5.82
C MET A 65 -10.78 -10.00 -4.53
N ASN A 66 -11.18 -10.86 -3.60
CA ASN A 66 -10.45 -11.12 -2.38
C ASN A 66 -9.05 -11.69 -2.67
N HIS A 67 -8.92 -12.53 -3.69
CA HIS A 67 -7.63 -13.05 -4.14
C HIS A 67 -6.68 -11.92 -4.59
N TYR A 68 -7.13 -11.04 -5.49
CA TYR A 68 -6.32 -9.90 -5.94
C TYR A 68 -5.94 -8.96 -4.79
N ASN A 69 -6.91 -8.61 -3.94
CA ASN A 69 -6.64 -7.78 -2.77
C ASN A 69 -5.63 -8.44 -1.81
N THR A 70 -5.67 -9.76 -1.69
CA THR A 70 -4.69 -10.51 -0.88
C THR A 70 -3.30 -10.48 -1.50
N GLN A 71 -3.18 -10.64 -2.83
CA GLN A 71 -1.91 -10.53 -3.53
C GLN A 71 -1.30 -9.13 -3.38
N LEU A 72 -2.11 -8.07 -3.56
CA LEU A 72 -1.66 -6.68 -3.36
C LEU A 72 -1.24 -6.43 -1.92
N LYS A 73 -1.99 -6.93 -0.93
CA LYS A 73 -1.60 -6.85 0.49
C LYS A 73 -0.29 -7.59 0.75
N ASN A 74 -0.08 -8.77 0.16
CA ASN A 74 1.16 -9.51 0.30
C ASN A 74 2.34 -8.71 -0.28
N LEU A 75 2.21 -8.22 -1.51
CA LEU A 75 3.24 -7.41 -2.16
C LEU A 75 3.57 -6.16 -1.33
N PHE A 76 2.54 -5.45 -0.86
CA PHE A 76 2.73 -4.28 0.01
C PHE A 76 3.46 -4.64 1.30
N SER A 77 3.12 -5.76 1.94
CA SER A 77 3.81 -6.23 3.15
C SER A 77 5.28 -6.55 2.87
N VAL A 78 5.59 -7.22 1.77
CA VAL A 78 6.98 -7.56 1.38
C VAL A 78 7.78 -6.30 1.03
N LEU A 79 7.22 -5.38 0.25
CA LEU A 79 7.88 -4.11 -0.06
C LEU A 79 8.11 -3.26 1.21
N SER A 80 7.18 -3.32 2.17
CA SER A 80 7.34 -2.65 3.47
C SER A 80 8.50 -3.23 4.28
N TYR A 81 8.74 -4.54 4.17
CA TYR A 81 9.88 -5.22 4.78
C TYR A 81 11.20 -4.88 4.06
N GLU A 82 11.24 -4.94 2.73
CA GLU A 82 12.44 -4.57 1.98
C GLU A 82 12.87 -3.13 2.25
N ARG A 83 11.90 -2.24 2.49
CA ARG A 83 12.15 -0.87 2.96
C ARG A 83 12.89 -0.83 4.30
N THR A 84 12.53 -1.68 5.27
CA THR A 84 13.18 -1.68 6.59
C THR A 84 14.59 -2.29 6.52
N VAL A 85 14.80 -3.26 5.62
CA VAL A 85 16.11 -3.87 5.39
C VAL A 85 17.04 -2.92 4.61
N ASN A 86 16.51 -2.23 3.59
CA ASN A 86 17.27 -1.31 2.75
C ASN A 86 16.62 0.07 2.68
N THR A 87 16.88 0.88 3.71
CA THR A 87 16.36 2.25 3.84
C THR A 87 16.79 3.17 2.69
N ARG A 88 17.89 2.87 1.99
CA ARG A 88 18.40 3.69 0.89
C ARG A 88 17.47 3.71 -0.33
N VAL A 89 16.64 2.68 -0.52
CA VAL A 89 15.71 2.59 -1.67
C VAL A 89 14.74 3.77 -1.71
N LEU A 90 14.40 4.35 -0.56
CA LEU A 90 13.40 5.41 -0.45
C LEU A 90 13.99 6.80 -0.23
N GLY A 91 15.30 6.90 -0.05
CA GLY A 91 16.00 8.15 0.27
C GLY A 91 15.35 8.87 1.46
N SER A 92 14.94 10.12 1.24
CA SER A 92 14.32 10.98 2.27
C SER A 92 12.79 10.90 2.31
N SER A 93 12.18 9.87 1.73
CA SER A 93 10.73 9.70 1.75
C SER A 93 10.22 9.38 3.16
N VAL A 94 9.05 9.90 3.51
CA VAL A 94 8.38 9.74 4.81
C VAL A 94 6.95 9.25 4.61
N PHE A 95 6.43 8.43 5.54
CA PHE A 95 5.15 7.72 5.36
C PHE A 95 4.07 8.09 6.38
N GLY A 96 4.33 9.10 7.19
CA GLY A 96 3.40 9.56 8.21
C GLY A 96 3.85 10.86 8.84
N LYS A 97 2.96 11.42 9.67
CA LYS A 97 3.26 12.62 10.46
C LYS A 97 4.37 12.37 11.48
N ASP A 98 4.38 11.16 12.05
CA ASP A 98 5.38 10.75 13.04
C ASP A 98 6.79 10.72 12.39
N ASP A 99 6.92 10.10 11.22
CA ASP A 99 8.17 10.10 10.44
C ASP A 99 8.63 11.52 10.08
N ILE A 100 7.69 12.39 9.67
CA ILE A 100 8.00 13.81 9.36
C ILE A 100 8.55 14.51 10.60
N TYR A 101 7.87 14.36 11.74
CA TYR A 101 8.29 14.96 12.99
C TYR A 101 9.68 14.46 13.41
N GLU A 102 9.92 13.16 13.32
CA GLU A 102 11.20 12.57 13.72
C GLU A 102 12.36 13.08 12.85
N LYS A 103 12.17 13.13 11.53
CA LYS A 103 13.17 13.69 10.59
C LYS A 103 13.40 15.17 10.80
N TRP A 104 12.33 15.94 11.01
CA TRP A 104 12.44 17.36 11.30
C TRP A 104 13.17 17.63 12.63
N LYS A 105 12.83 16.88 13.69
CA LYS A 105 13.50 16.95 14.98
C LYS A 105 15.00 16.65 14.87
N GLN A 106 15.37 15.60 14.12
CA GLN A 106 16.77 15.26 13.86
C GLN A 106 17.51 16.41 13.16
N PHE A 107 16.89 17.01 12.13
CA PHE A 107 17.46 18.14 11.41
C PHE A 107 17.67 19.36 12.32
N VAL A 108 16.64 19.79 13.05
CA VAL A 108 16.70 20.95 13.96
C VAL A 108 17.73 20.71 15.07
N THR A 109 17.75 19.51 15.66
CA THR A 109 18.73 19.16 16.71
C THR A 109 20.16 19.25 16.19
N LYS A 110 20.41 18.83 14.95
CA LYS A 110 21.74 18.94 14.32
C LYS A 110 22.16 20.39 14.15
N VAL A 111 21.24 21.26 13.70
CA VAL A 111 21.50 22.69 13.54
C VAL A 111 21.75 23.38 14.88
N LEU A 112 21.01 23.02 15.92
CA LEU A 112 21.21 23.60 17.26
C LEU A 112 22.55 23.16 17.88
N ARG A 113 23.01 21.94 17.60
CA ARG A 113 24.30 21.42 18.10
C ARG A 113 25.52 22.08 17.47
N SER A 114 25.41 22.75 16.31
CA SER A 114 26.54 23.44 15.70
C SER A 114 27.00 24.69 16.43
N GLY A 115 26.35 25.09 17.53
CA GLY A 115 26.84 26.11 18.49
C GLY A 115 26.89 27.55 17.97
N GLY A 116 26.58 27.76 16.68
CA GLY A 116 26.46 29.08 16.06
C GLY A 116 25.03 29.61 16.02
N GLU A 117 24.86 30.78 15.43
CA GLU A 117 23.55 31.35 15.15
C GLU A 117 22.71 30.45 14.25
N ILE A 118 21.40 30.46 14.46
CA ILE A 118 20.46 29.69 13.64
C ILE A 118 20.55 30.21 12.20
N PRO A 119 20.90 29.37 11.21
CA PRO A 119 21.02 29.79 9.84
C PRO A 119 19.64 30.14 9.26
N HIS A 120 19.63 31.02 8.26
CA HIS A 120 18.41 31.32 7.51
C HIS A 120 18.03 30.10 6.66
N PHE A 121 16.79 29.64 6.79
CA PHE A 121 16.27 28.51 6.02
C PHE A 121 15.50 28.99 4.79
N TYR A 122 15.80 28.37 3.65
CA TYR A 122 15.00 28.49 2.44
C TYR A 122 14.19 27.20 2.28
N CYS A 123 12.87 27.34 2.18
CA CYS A 123 11.95 26.22 2.08
C CYS A 123 11.23 26.25 0.73
N VAL A 124 11.22 25.11 0.03
CA VAL A 124 10.45 24.93 -1.20
C VAL A 124 9.35 23.92 -0.93
N LYS A 125 8.11 24.30 -1.28
CA LYS A 125 6.97 23.40 -1.30
C LYS A 125 6.56 23.16 -2.75
N ALA A 126 6.65 21.92 -3.19
CA ALA A 126 6.16 21.48 -4.50
C ALA A 126 5.00 20.50 -4.34
N ASP A 127 4.04 20.55 -5.26
CA ASP A 127 2.95 19.59 -5.35
C ASP A 127 3.05 18.81 -6.66
N VAL A 128 2.83 17.50 -6.59
CA VAL A 128 2.87 16.62 -7.77
C VAL A 128 1.47 16.50 -8.34
N SER A 129 1.23 17.23 -9.43
CA SER A 129 -0.05 17.14 -10.14
C SER A 129 -0.27 15.73 -10.70
N ARG A 130 -1.52 15.24 -10.61
CA ARG A 130 -1.95 13.97 -11.25
C ARG A 130 -1.06 12.75 -10.92
N ALA A 131 -0.58 12.63 -9.68
CA ALA A 131 0.36 11.57 -9.28
C ALA A 131 -0.09 10.14 -9.65
N TYR A 132 -1.40 9.82 -9.57
CA TYR A 132 -1.91 8.49 -9.95
C TYR A 132 -2.00 8.27 -11.46
N GLU A 133 -2.28 9.32 -12.24
CA GLU A 133 -2.49 9.22 -13.69
C GLU A 133 -1.17 9.25 -14.47
N SER A 134 -0.10 9.73 -13.84
CA SER A 134 1.23 9.91 -14.44
C SER A 134 2.19 8.78 -14.11
N ILE A 135 1.73 7.68 -13.50
CA ILE A 135 2.60 6.55 -13.12
C ILE A 135 3.04 5.79 -14.39
N PRO A 136 4.34 5.80 -14.74
CA PRO A 136 4.85 5.00 -15.84
C PRO A 136 4.89 3.52 -15.46
N HIS A 137 3.90 2.73 -15.89
CA HIS A 137 3.76 1.32 -15.48
C HIS A 137 5.01 0.46 -15.75
N ASN A 138 5.69 0.65 -16.88
CA ASN A 138 6.93 -0.09 -17.19
C ASN A 138 8.04 0.20 -16.16
N LYS A 139 8.19 1.47 -15.78
CA LYS A 139 9.15 1.88 -14.74
C LYS A 139 8.72 1.42 -13.35
N LEU A 140 7.41 1.40 -13.05
CA LEU A 140 6.91 0.87 -11.80
C LEU A 140 7.30 -0.61 -11.64
N VAL A 141 7.09 -1.43 -12.67
CA VAL A 141 7.47 -2.85 -12.66
C VAL A 141 8.98 -2.99 -12.51
N GLU A 142 9.75 -2.22 -13.26
CA GLU A 142 11.22 -2.20 -13.15
C GLU A 142 11.70 -1.87 -11.74
N VAL A 143 11.13 -0.85 -11.10
CA VAL A 143 11.48 -0.45 -9.72
C VAL A 143 11.11 -1.57 -8.75
N ILE A 144 9.92 -2.17 -8.85
CA ILE A 144 9.52 -3.29 -7.99
C ILE A 144 10.47 -4.47 -8.16
N SER A 145 10.83 -4.83 -9.40
CA SER A 145 11.79 -5.91 -9.68
C SER A 145 13.17 -5.64 -9.08
N ARG A 146 13.67 -4.39 -9.16
CA ARG A 146 14.95 -4.00 -8.55
C ARG A 146 14.96 -4.10 -7.03
N VAL A 147 13.81 -3.85 -6.39
CA VAL A 147 13.64 -3.99 -4.94
C VAL A 147 13.59 -5.47 -4.54
N LEU A 148 12.73 -6.25 -5.19
CA LEU A 148 12.50 -7.65 -4.84
C LEU A 148 13.62 -8.59 -5.28
N LYS A 149 14.37 -8.25 -6.33
CA LYS A 149 15.51 -9.03 -6.84
C LYS A 149 15.14 -10.51 -7.04
N PRO A 150 14.17 -10.81 -7.94
CA PRO A 150 13.64 -12.16 -8.11
C PRO A 150 14.71 -13.22 -8.41
N GLU A 151 15.84 -12.83 -9.00
CA GLU A 151 17.01 -13.68 -9.23
C GLU A 151 17.58 -14.30 -7.95
N LYS A 152 17.41 -13.65 -6.80
CA LYS A 152 17.86 -14.16 -5.49
C LYS A 152 16.96 -15.25 -4.92
N ARG A 153 15.76 -15.45 -5.49
CA ARG A 153 14.76 -16.42 -5.03
C ARG A 153 14.47 -16.33 -3.53
N THR A 154 14.46 -15.10 -2.99
CA THR A 154 14.16 -14.85 -1.57
C THR A 154 12.76 -15.35 -1.24
N VAL A 155 12.66 -16.17 -0.20
CA VAL A 155 11.38 -16.64 0.33
C VAL A 155 10.98 -15.75 1.50
N TYR A 156 9.78 -15.17 1.40
CA TYR A 156 9.18 -14.35 2.44
C TYR A 156 8.09 -15.13 3.16
N CYS A 157 8.12 -15.10 4.49
CA CYS A 157 7.04 -15.58 5.33
C CYS A 157 6.19 -14.38 5.79
N ILE A 158 4.87 -14.48 5.63
CA ILE A 158 3.92 -13.44 6.06
C ILE A 158 3.07 -14.01 7.19
N ARG A 159 3.44 -13.72 8.44
CA ARG A 159 2.64 -14.05 9.62
C ARG A 159 1.50 -13.07 9.77
N ARG A 160 0.27 -13.59 9.89
CA ARG A 160 -0.95 -12.81 10.10
C ARG A 160 -1.42 -13.01 11.53
N TYR A 161 -1.72 -11.92 12.21
CA TYR A 161 -2.14 -11.99 13.60
C TYR A 161 -3.09 -10.85 13.94
N ALA A 162 -3.97 -11.10 14.90
CA ALA A 162 -4.81 -10.09 15.52
C ALA A 162 -4.20 -9.68 16.86
N VAL A 163 -4.22 -8.37 17.13
CA VAL A 163 -3.91 -7.79 18.43
C VAL A 163 -5.20 -7.29 19.03
N ILE A 164 -5.57 -7.84 20.18
CA ILE A 164 -6.77 -7.48 20.95
C ILE A 164 -6.30 -6.70 22.17
N MET A 165 -6.79 -5.46 22.32
CA MET A 165 -6.42 -4.56 23.42
C MET A 165 -7.67 -3.97 24.04
N ILE A 166 -7.65 -3.70 25.34
CA ILE A 166 -8.68 -2.92 26.01
C ILE A 166 -8.35 -1.43 25.88
N THR A 167 -9.28 -0.67 25.32
CA THR A 167 -9.14 0.79 25.22
C THR A 167 -9.32 1.45 26.60
N PRO A 168 -8.86 2.70 26.80
CA PRO A 168 -9.11 3.44 28.04
C PRO A 168 -10.61 3.54 28.40
N SER A 169 -11.51 3.43 27.41
CA SER A 169 -12.96 3.37 27.60
C SER A 169 -13.51 2.01 28.05
N GLY A 170 -12.64 1.03 28.33
CA GLY A 170 -13.02 -0.34 28.71
C GLY A 170 -13.45 -1.24 27.53
N LYS A 171 -13.60 -0.68 26.31
CA LYS A 171 -14.01 -1.45 25.13
C LYS A 171 -12.85 -2.24 24.53
N ALA A 172 -13.09 -3.49 24.16
CA ALA A 172 -12.15 -4.30 23.41
C ALA A 172 -12.00 -3.78 21.97
N LYS A 173 -10.77 -3.56 21.54
CA LYS A 173 -10.39 -3.17 20.18
C LYS A 173 -9.53 -4.27 19.56
N ARG A 174 -9.90 -4.71 18.36
CA ARG A 174 -9.15 -5.71 17.59
C ARG A 174 -8.51 -5.04 16.38
N VAL A 175 -7.20 -5.27 16.20
CA VAL A 175 -6.42 -4.75 15.07
C VAL A 175 -5.73 -5.91 14.38
N TYR A 176 -5.89 -6.02 13.07
CA TYR A 176 -5.19 -7.02 12.26
C TYR A 176 -3.85 -6.49 11.80
N ARG A 177 -2.80 -7.29 11.99
CA ARG A 177 -1.43 -6.96 11.62
C ARG A 177 -0.81 -8.07 10.76
N ARG A 178 0.24 -7.70 10.05
CA ARG A 178 1.04 -8.58 9.21
C ARG A 178 2.50 -8.33 9.57
N HIS A 179 3.22 -9.39 9.88
CA HIS A 179 4.67 -9.35 10.05
C HIS A 179 5.29 -10.14 8.90
N VAL A 180 6.36 -9.60 8.33
CA VAL A 180 7.08 -10.24 7.23
C VAL A 180 8.50 -10.50 7.69
N SER A 181 8.98 -11.70 7.39
CA SER A 181 10.34 -12.12 7.63
C SER A 181 10.84 -12.97 6.46
N THR A 182 12.14 -13.13 6.37
CA THR A 182 12.83 -14.12 5.55
C THR A 182 13.28 -15.28 6.43
N PHE A 183 13.94 -16.29 5.85
CA PHE A 183 14.55 -17.37 6.65
C PHE A 183 15.56 -16.89 7.71
N LYS A 184 16.18 -15.72 7.54
CA LYS A 184 17.21 -15.22 8.46
C LYS A 184 16.65 -14.71 9.79
N ASP A 185 15.42 -14.20 9.74
CA ASP A 185 14.73 -13.51 10.82
C ASP A 185 13.36 -14.16 11.12
N PHE A 186 13.14 -15.36 10.61
CA PHE A 186 11.92 -16.12 10.88
C PHE A 186 11.91 -16.63 12.32
N MET A 187 10.87 -16.25 13.07
CA MET A 187 10.65 -16.69 14.45
C MET A 187 9.52 -17.72 14.47
N PRO A 188 9.80 -19.04 14.45
CA PRO A 188 8.75 -20.05 14.37
C PRO A 188 7.88 -20.04 15.61
N ASP A 189 8.49 -19.86 16.78
CA ASP A 189 7.80 -19.90 18.06
C ASP A 189 7.04 -18.60 18.36
N MET A 190 5.80 -18.75 18.83
CA MET A 190 4.91 -17.62 19.11
C MET A 190 5.38 -16.80 20.33
N LYS A 191 5.97 -17.46 21.33
CA LYS A 191 6.49 -16.76 22.52
C LYS A 191 7.66 -15.87 22.13
N GLN A 192 8.63 -16.38 21.36
CA GLN A 192 9.73 -15.59 20.81
C GLN A 192 9.23 -14.41 19.97
N PHE A 193 8.25 -14.66 19.10
CA PHE A 193 7.67 -13.60 18.26
C PHE A 193 7.00 -12.49 19.09
N VAL A 194 6.23 -12.85 20.11
CA VAL A 194 5.59 -11.87 20.99
C VAL A 194 6.64 -11.08 21.79
N SER A 195 7.69 -11.73 22.30
CA SER A 195 8.80 -11.04 22.97
C SER A 195 9.46 -10.01 22.04
N HIS A 196 9.76 -10.40 20.80
CA HIS A 196 10.29 -9.47 19.81
C HIS A 196 9.34 -8.28 19.51
N LEU A 197 8.03 -8.53 19.46
CA LEU A 197 7.04 -7.46 19.30
C LEU A 197 7.00 -6.51 20.51
N GLN A 198 7.21 -7.01 21.73
CA GLN A 198 7.26 -6.18 22.93
C GLN A 198 8.50 -5.28 22.95
N GLU A 199 9.65 -5.78 22.46
CA GLU A 199 10.89 -5.02 22.38
C GLU A 199 10.83 -3.93 21.30
N ASN A 200 10.26 -4.24 20.13
CA ASN A 200 10.32 -3.38 18.94
C ASN A 200 9.05 -2.58 18.68
N SER A 201 7.99 -2.77 19.46
CA SER A 201 6.73 -2.06 19.27
C SER A 201 6.07 -1.68 20.59
N SER A 202 5.06 -0.82 20.54
CA SER A 202 4.29 -0.38 21.71
C SER A 202 3.26 -1.43 22.18
N LEU A 203 3.57 -2.73 22.07
CA LEU A 203 2.64 -3.80 22.43
C LEU A 203 2.59 -3.94 23.96
N GLN A 204 1.52 -3.43 24.58
CA GLN A 204 1.28 -3.53 26.02
C GLN A 204 -0.19 -3.86 26.28
N ASN A 205 -0.47 -4.62 27.33
CA ASN A 205 -1.83 -4.99 27.76
C ASN A 205 -2.68 -5.55 26.60
N ALA A 206 -2.10 -6.48 25.84
CA ALA A 206 -2.65 -6.96 24.59
C ALA A 206 -2.61 -8.50 24.50
N ILE A 207 -3.62 -9.08 23.88
CA ILE A 207 -3.65 -10.50 23.50
C ILE A 207 -3.31 -10.59 22.01
N VAL A 208 -2.35 -11.46 21.67
CA VAL A 208 -1.95 -11.72 20.29
C VAL A 208 -2.47 -13.08 19.86
N VAL A 209 -3.21 -13.12 18.76
CA VAL A 209 -3.81 -14.34 18.21
C VAL A 209 -3.33 -14.52 16.77
N GLU A 210 -2.63 -15.62 16.49
CA GLU A 210 -2.24 -15.99 15.13
C GLU A 210 -3.47 -16.44 14.32
N GLN A 211 -3.50 -16.11 13.01
CA GLN A 211 -4.65 -16.34 12.13
C GLN A 211 -4.43 -17.44 11.09
#